data_AF-A0A1R4K4S4-F1
#
_entry.id   AF-A0A1R4K4S4-F1
#
_cell.length_a   1.000
_cell.length_b   1.000
_cell.length_c   1.000
_cell.angle_alpha   90.00
_cell.angle_beta   90.00
_cell.angle_gamma   90.00
#
_symmetry.space_group_name_H-M   'P 1'
#
loop_
_entity.id
_entity.type
_entity.pdbx_description
1 polymer ?
#
loop_
_entity_poly.entity_id
_entity_poly.type
_entity_poly.pdbx_seq_one_letter_code
_entity_poly.pdbx_strand_id
1 'polypeptide(L)'
;MREQYLEMCRGGDLEAELPVGPMPWYGMDEARPAKLRYLYVGHVEEFARQAGHADIIREELDGATAPELLSAVEGWEPNEFVKPWQAPGTP
;
A
#
# COMPACT_ATOMS: atom_id res chain seq x y z
N MET A 1 11.85 -11.38 -6.75
CA MET A 1 11.74 -10.40 -5.64
C MET A 1 10.35 -10.33 -5.02
N ARG A 2 9.27 -9.95 -5.74
CA ARG A 2 7.90 -9.92 -5.15
C ARG A 2 7.44 -11.27 -4.57
N GLU A 3 7.58 -12.35 -5.32
CA GLU A 3 7.13 -13.69 -4.89
C GLU A 3 7.87 -14.16 -3.63
N GLN A 4 9.20 -14.00 -3.60
CA GLN A 4 10.04 -14.30 -2.44
C GLN A 4 9.61 -13.50 -1.21
N TYR A 5 9.29 -12.21 -1.38
CA TYR A 5 8.77 -11.38 -0.30
C TYR A 5 7.44 -11.89 0.24
N LEU A 6 6.50 -12.27 -0.65
CA LEU A 6 5.20 -12.81 -0.25
C LEU A 6 5.31 -14.19 0.42
N GLU A 7 6.23 -15.04 -0.03
CA GLU A 7 6.52 -16.32 0.61
C GLU A 7 7.04 -16.11 2.04
N MET A 8 7.98 -15.17 2.21
CA MET A 8 8.48 -14.77 3.52
C MET A 8 7.35 -14.27 4.42
N CYS A 9 6.46 -13.40 3.93
CA CYS A 9 5.31 -12.90 4.70
C CYS A 9 4.33 -14.00 5.14
N ARG A 10 4.18 -15.08 4.36
CA ARG A 10 3.25 -16.17 4.68
C ARG A 10 3.82 -17.16 5.70
N GLY A 11 5.12 -17.40 5.68
CA GLY A 11 5.78 -18.45 6.48
C GLY A 11 6.71 -17.94 7.58
N GLY A 12 6.96 -16.63 7.66
CA GLY A 12 7.90 -16.05 8.61
C GLY A 12 7.44 -16.17 10.06
N ASP A 13 8.38 -16.47 10.96
CA ASP A 13 8.15 -16.39 12.41
C ASP A 13 8.05 -14.91 12.84
N LEU A 14 6.86 -14.49 13.24
CA LEU A 14 6.55 -13.12 13.63
C LEU A 14 7.33 -12.65 14.88
N GLU A 15 7.82 -13.59 15.70
CA GLU A 15 8.64 -13.31 16.89
C GLU A 15 10.14 -13.28 16.61
N ALA A 16 10.58 -13.63 15.40
CA ALA A 16 11.96 -13.55 14.99
C ALA A 16 12.48 -12.11 15.09
N GLU A 17 13.72 -11.96 15.54
CA GLU A 17 14.40 -10.67 15.65
C GLU A 17 15.31 -10.45 14.44
N LEU A 18 15.18 -9.25 13.87
CA LEU A 18 16.03 -8.79 12.78
C LEU A 18 16.71 -7.49 13.19
N PRO A 19 17.96 -7.26 12.80
CA PRO A 19 18.62 -5.99 13.03
C PRO A 19 17.97 -4.91 12.16
N VAL A 20 17.53 -3.83 12.79
CA VAL A 20 17.16 -2.58 12.11
C VAL A 20 18.27 -1.56 12.30
N GLY A 21 18.51 -0.76 11.26
CA GLY A 21 19.55 0.26 11.26
C GLY A 21 19.28 1.39 12.27
N PRO A 22 20.27 2.27 12.49
CA PRO A 22 20.11 3.43 13.37
C PRO A 22 19.02 4.38 12.84
N MET A 23 18.32 5.02 13.77
CA MET A 23 17.26 6.01 13.51
C MET A 23 17.61 7.31 14.25
N PRO A 24 18.61 8.07 13.80
CA PRO A 24 19.14 9.24 14.50
C PRO A 24 18.11 10.35 14.73
N TRP A 25 17.09 10.45 13.87
CA TRP A 25 15.97 11.39 14.06
C TRP A 25 15.09 11.07 15.28
N TYR A 26 15.24 9.88 15.87
CA TYR A 26 14.66 9.49 17.16
C TYR A 26 15.70 9.41 18.29
N GLY A 27 16.93 9.91 18.08
CA GLY A 27 18.03 9.81 19.05
C GLY A 27 18.55 8.38 19.24
N MET A 28 18.37 7.53 18.23
CA MET A 28 18.79 6.12 18.25
C MET A 28 19.95 5.91 17.27
N ASP A 29 21.18 6.12 17.74
CA ASP A 29 22.38 6.12 16.89
C ASP A 29 22.98 4.72 16.64
N GLU A 30 22.47 3.70 17.32
CA GLU A 30 22.92 2.31 17.18
C GLU A 30 21.84 1.43 16.53
N ALA A 31 22.27 0.40 15.81
CA ALA A 31 21.37 -0.64 15.31
C ALA A 31 20.73 -1.43 16.45
N ARG A 32 19.50 -1.90 16.26
CA ARG A 32 18.72 -2.57 17.31
C ARG A 32 17.92 -3.75 16.75
N PRO A 33 17.58 -4.75 17.56
CA PRO A 33 16.66 -5.79 17.13
C PRO A 33 15.22 -5.24 17.04
N ALA A 34 14.49 -5.65 16.01
CA ALA A 34 13.05 -5.47 15.91
C ALA A 34 12.39 -6.82 15.59
N LYS A 35 11.17 -7.02 16.10
CA LYS A 35 10.37 -8.20 15.75
C LYS A 35 9.91 -8.11 14.31
N LEU A 36 9.95 -9.23 13.59
CA LEU A 36 9.58 -9.32 12.18
C LEU A 36 8.18 -8.75 11.90
N ARG A 37 7.23 -8.96 12.82
CA ARG A 37 5.87 -8.38 12.72
C ARG A 37 5.86 -6.86 12.55
N TYR A 38 6.77 -6.12 13.19
CA TYR A 38 6.80 -4.66 13.08
C TYR A 38 7.30 -4.21 11.71
N LEU A 39 8.22 -4.98 11.10
CA LEU A 39 8.66 -4.72 9.73
C LEU A 39 7.52 -4.95 8.74
N TYR A 40 6.74 -6.02 8.89
CA TYR A 40 5.60 -6.29 8.02
C TYR A 40 4.52 -5.22 8.11
N VAL A 41 4.16 -4.78 9.32
CA VAL A 41 3.24 -3.66 9.50
C VAL A 41 3.80 -2.40 8.84
N GLY A 42 5.08 -2.08 9.06
CA GLY A 42 5.73 -0.94 8.42
C GLY A 42 5.72 -0.99 6.89
N HIS A 43 5.91 -2.18 6.29
CA HIS A 43 5.82 -2.34 4.84
C HIS A 43 4.40 -2.12 4.31
N VAL A 44 3.37 -2.60 5.02
CA VAL A 44 1.97 -2.36 4.65
C VAL A 44 1.64 -0.87 4.77
N GLU A 45 2.07 -0.22 5.85
CA GLU A 45 1.89 1.21 6.06
C GLU A 45 2.58 2.04 4.97
N GLU A 46 3.84 1.75 4.65
CA GLU A 46 4.59 2.42 3.58
C GLU A 46 3.90 2.25 2.23
N PHE A 47 3.52 1.02 1.90
CA PHE A 47 2.86 0.72 0.63
C PHE A 47 1.52 1.45 0.52
N ALA A 48 0.69 1.41 1.56
CA ALA A 48 -0.61 2.10 1.57
C ALA A 48 -0.44 3.62 1.48
N ARG A 49 0.57 4.20 2.15
CA ARG A 49 0.84 5.64 2.09
C ARG A 49 1.24 6.08 0.69
N GLN A 50 2.14 5.34 0.03
CA GLN A 50 2.57 5.66 -1.32
C GLN A 50 1.45 5.43 -2.34
N ALA A 51 0.67 4.36 -2.21
CA ALA A 51 -0.48 4.10 -3.05
C ALA A 51 -1.53 5.22 -2.91
N GLY A 52 -1.82 5.65 -1.69
CA GLY A 52 -2.73 6.78 -1.43
C GLY A 52 -2.21 8.11 -1.99
N HIS A 53 -0.92 8.41 -1.87
CA HIS A 53 -0.34 9.60 -2.50
C HIS A 53 -0.44 9.57 -4.02
N ALA A 54 -0.19 8.42 -4.65
CA ALA A 54 -0.37 8.26 -6.09
C ALA A 54 -1.83 8.43 -6.50
N ASP A 55 -2.77 7.92 -5.69
CA ASP A 55 -4.20 8.06 -5.94
C ASP A 55 -4.68 9.50 -5.83
N ILE A 56 -4.20 10.26 -4.83
CA ILE A 56 -4.48 11.71 -4.71
C ILE A 56 -4.03 12.42 -5.99
N ILE A 57 -2.79 12.21 -6.44
CA ILE A 57 -2.29 12.88 -7.65
C ILE A 57 -3.11 12.50 -8.87
N ARG A 58 -3.51 11.24 -9.01
CA ARG A 58 -4.35 10.76 -10.11
C ARG A 58 -5.75 11.39 -10.07
N GLU A 59 -6.42 11.36 -8.92
CA GLU A 59 -7.77 11.90 -8.74
C GLU A 59 -7.82 13.40 -9.06
N GLU A 60 -6.76 14.16 -8.77
CA GLU A 60 -6.65 15.56 -9.18
C GLU A 60 -6.57 15.76 -10.72
N LEU A 61 -6.18 14.73 -11.48
CA LEU A 61 -6.09 14.79 -12.94
C LEU A 61 -7.39 14.37 -13.64
N ASP A 62 -8.08 13.35 -13.13
CA ASP A 62 -9.23 12.72 -13.79
C ASP A 62 -10.56 12.87 -13.05
N GLY A 63 -10.53 13.31 -11.78
CA GLY A 63 -11.69 13.43 -10.90
C GLY A 63 -12.35 12.10 -10.52
N ALA A 64 -11.80 10.96 -10.94
CA ALA A 64 -12.33 9.65 -10.64
C ALA A 64 -11.88 9.19 -9.25
N THR A 65 -12.74 8.53 -8.50
CA THR A 65 -12.39 7.94 -7.20
C THR A 65 -11.94 6.49 -7.34
N ALA A 66 -11.16 5.98 -6.38
CA ALA A 66 -10.67 4.60 -6.40
C ALA A 66 -11.78 3.52 -6.54
N PRO A 67 -12.95 3.61 -5.86
CA PRO A 67 -14.04 2.66 -6.06
C PRO A 67 -14.64 2.67 -7.47
N GLU A 68 -14.72 3.84 -8.11
CA GLU A 68 -15.24 3.97 -9.48
C GLU A 68 -14.28 3.33 -10.49
N LEU A 69 -12.97 3.52 -10.32
CA LEU A 69 -11.97 2.86 -11.15
C LEU A 69 -11.94 1.35 -10.94
N LEU A 70 -11.95 0.89 -9.69
CA LEU A 70 -11.94 -0.54 -9.38
C LEU A 70 -13.18 -1.22 -9.94
N SER A 71 -14.37 -0.63 -9.75
CA SER A 71 -15.61 -1.17 -10.30
C SER A 71 -15.62 -1.21 -11.83
N ALA A 72 -14.98 -0.26 -12.52
CA ALA A 72 -14.79 -0.31 -13.97
C ALA A 72 -13.85 -1.45 -14.41
N VAL A 73 -12.74 -1.66 -13.70
CA VAL A 73 -11.78 -2.74 -13.99
C VAL A 73 -12.40 -4.12 -13.76
N GLU A 74 -13.12 -4.29 -12.66
CA GLU A 74 -13.71 -5.56 -12.25
C GLU A 74 -15.09 -5.83 -12.89
N GLY A 75 -15.64 -4.85 -13.63
CA GLY A 75 -16.93 -4.97 -14.31
C GLY A 75 -18.12 -5.10 -13.35
N TRP A 76 -18.09 -4.38 -12.23
CA TRP A 76 -19.19 -4.42 -11.26
C TRP A 76 -20.42 -3.69 -11.79
N GLU A 77 -21.60 -4.24 -11.53
CA GLU A 77 -22.85 -3.54 -11.82
C GLU A 77 -22.98 -2.26 -10.98
N PRO A 78 -23.41 -1.14 -11.58
CA PRO A 78 -23.58 0.12 -10.86
C PRO A 78 -24.66 -0.01 -9.78
N ASN A 79 -24.44 0.64 -8.64
CA ASN A 79 -25.40 0.70 -7.55
C ASN A 79 -25.55 2.14 -7.01
N GLU A 80 -26.25 2.30 -5.88
CA GLU A 80 -26.52 3.61 -5.29
C GLU A 80 -25.28 4.32 -4.73
N PHE A 81 -24.20 3.59 -4.46
CA PHE A 81 -22.97 4.12 -3.84
C PHE A 81 -21.81 4.25 -4.82
N VAL A 82 -21.66 3.29 -5.74
CA VAL A 82 -20.53 3.22 -6.67
C VAL A 82 -21.02 2.97 -8.09
N LYS A 83 -20.50 3.75 -9.04
CA LYS A 83 -20.71 3.57 -10.47
C LYS A 83 -19.36 3.38 -11.16
N PRO A 84 -19.22 2.41 -12.07
CA PRO A 84 -18.00 2.27 -12.88
C PRO A 84 -17.62 3.58 -13.56
N TRP A 85 -16.35 3.99 -13.38
CA TRP A 85 -15.82 5.17 -14.05
C TRP A 85 -15.87 5.00 -15.57
N GLN A 86 -16.21 6.08 -16.26
CA GLN A 86 -16.16 6.17 -17.71
C GLN A 86 -15.25 7.33 -18.07
N ALA A 87 -14.29 7.07 -18.96
CA ALA A 87 -13.42 8.13 -19.45
C ALA A 87 -14.27 9.25 -20.06
N PRO A 88 -13.99 10.53 -19.74
CA PRO A 88 -14.61 11.65 -20.45
C PRO A 88 -14.42 11.41 -21.94
N GLY A 89 -15.52 11.51 -22.70
CA GLY A 89 -15.50 11.25 -24.14
C GLY A 89 -14.32 11.99 -24.77
N THR A 90 -13.37 11.26 -25.34
CA THR A 90 -12.46 11.87 -26.30
C THR A 90 -13.37 12.38 -27.44
N PRO A 91 -13.25 13.65 -27.85
CA PRO A 91 -14.12 14.20 -28.90
C PRO A 91 -14.14 13.34 -30.17
#